data_AF-A0A5C2RXC8-F1
#
_entry.id   AF-A0A5C2RXC8-F1
#
_cell.length_a   1.000
_cell.length_b   1.000
_cell.length_c   1.000
_cell.angle_alpha   90.00
_cell.angle_beta   90.00
_cell.angle_gamma   90.00
#
_symmetry.space_group_name_H-M   'P 1'
#
loop_
_entity.id
_entity.type
_entity.pdbx_description
1 polymer ?
#
loop_
_entity_poly.entity_id
_entity_poly.type
_entity_poly.pdbx_seq_one_letter_code
_entity_poly.pdbx_strand_id
1 'polypeptide(L)'
;MLFDILPRALQLLLASSLWSPSPQSPPDTRLRFELRHEHALSNTSRVVFSDVAPSADFALGGSSIRAKRTTVHKPVSQALSGVRFRGGDLTWDTTEVDGPDVQDREALLLLAKIANNAYTASGAKDWYDIGPDWNNSYPFGWEPDADGFRGHVFATPDNSTVIVSVKGTSIFWPVGGGGPTQRKDKLNDNLLFSCCCARVGPTWSTVCGCYEGGYKCDQDCLEKSLAEESLFYSVGINLYNNVTYMYPNANIWMIGHSLGGALASLVGITFGVPVVAFEAPAERLAASRLHLPSPPSTHHVTHVYNTADPIPMGTCTGVSSTCAIVGVALETRCHLGQVIRYDTVTKLGWSANIIHHGIQAVVDGVLSRDDINWGEKDGENRTVPALTIEDDCVDCFNWEFGYYRNVSRAGCGNRIY
;
A
#
# COMPACT_ATOMS: atom_id res chain seq x y z
N MET A 1 64.45 -2.30 -17.85
CA MET A 1 65.23 -1.92 -16.65
C MET A 1 64.84 -0.51 -16.18
N LEU A 2 63.61 -0.31 -15.69
CA LEU A 2 63.16 1.01 -15.20
C LEU A 2 62.24 0.93 -13.96
N PHE A 3 62.07 -0.26 -13.37
CA PHE A 3 61.18 -0.47 -12.20
C PHE A 3 61.91 -0.42 -10.84
N ASP A 4 63.25 -0.34 -10.82
CA ASP A 4 64.05 -0.39 -9.59
C ASP A 4 64.43 0.98 -9.00
N ILE A 5 63.85 2.08 -9.49
CA ILE A 5 64.21 3.45 -9.05
C ILE A 5 63.12 4.07 -8.15
N LEU A 6 61.96 3.44 -8.00
CA LEU A 6 60.91 3.98 -7.13
C LEU A 6 61.13 3.60 -5.66
N PRO A 7 61.12 4.57 -4.72
CA PRO A 7 61.17 4.30 -3.29
C PRO A 7 60.02 3.36 -2.87
N ARG A 8 60.30 2.41 -1.97
CA ARG A 8 59.29 1.42 -1.50
C ARG A 8 57.99 2.05 -0.99
N ALA A 9 58.06 3.27 -0.44
CA ALA A 9 56.87 4.02 -0.02
C ALA A 9 55.95 4.38 -1.20
N LEU A 10 56.50 4.72 -2.36
CA LEU A 10 55.74 5.07 -3.56
C LEU A 10 55.15 3.82 -4.24
N GLN A 11 55.85 2.69 -4.17
CA GLN A 11 55.32 1.39 -4.60
C GLN A 11 54.14 0.93 -3.74
N LEU A 12 54.21 1.14 -2.41
CA LEU A 12 53.10 0.84 -1.49
C LEU A 12 51.90 1.77 -1.70
N LEU A 13 52.13 3.06 -1.96
CA LEU A 13 51.08 4.02 -2.33
C LEU A 13 50.39 3.63 -3.65
N LEU A 14 51.16 3.25 -4.68
CA LEU A 14 50.61 2.79 -5.96
C LEU A 14 49.82 1.47 -5.82
N ALA A 15 50.30 0.53 -5.00
CA ALA A 15 49.58 -0.70 -4.70
C ALA A 15 48.27 -0.45 -3.94
N SER A 16 48.25 0.54 -3.03
CA SER A 16 47.03 0.94 -2.30
C SER A 16 46.01 1.67 -3.16
N SER A 17 46.45 2.40 -4.20
CA SER A 17 45.55 3.05 -5.17
C SER A 17 45.00 2.13 -6.27
N LEU A 18 45.60 0.95 -6.44
CA LEU A 18 45.13 -0.09 -7.38
C LEU A 18 44.21 -1.13 -6.71
N TRP A 19 44.12 -1.10 -5.37
CA TRP A 19 43.13 -1.85 -4.59
C TRP A 19 42.03 -0.91 -4.10
N SER A 20 41.31 -0.34 -5.05
CA SER A 20 39.89 -0.06 -4.80
C SER A 20 39.18 -1.40 -4.94
N PRO A 21 38.49 -1.92 -3.91
CA PRO A 21 37.51 -2.96 -4.13
C PRO A 21 36.57 -2.40 -5.20
N SER A 22 36.48 -3.07 -6.36
CA SER A 22 35.40 -2.83 -7.29
C SER A 22 34.12 -2.78 -6.46
N PRO A 23 33.23 -1.78 -6.60
CA PRO A 23 31.92 -1.87 -5.98
C PRO A 23 31.33 -3.19 -6.46
N GLN A 24 31.30 -4.20 -5.60
CA GLN A 24 30.63 -5.44 -5.91
C GLN A 24 29.18 -5.01 -6.09
N SER A 25 28.70 -5.10 -7.33
CA SER A 25 27.28 -4.96 -7.62
C SER A 25 26.54 -5.81 -6.58
N PRO A 26 25.57 -5.26 -5.84
CA PRO A 26 24.85 -6.02 -4.83
C PRO A 26 24.32 -7.31 -5.47
N PRO A 27 24.33 -8.45 -4.76
CA PRO A 27 23.88 -9.71 -5.30
C PRO A 27 22.49 -9.53 -5.93
N ASP A 28 22.34 -9.96 -7.19
CA ASP A 28 21.07 -9.89 -7.93
C ASP A 28 20.13 -10.98 -7.40
N THR A 29 19.57 -10.76 -6.21
CA THR A 29 18.63 -11.70 -5.59
C THR A 29 17.34 -11.68 -6.37
N ARG A 30 16.95 -12.82 -6.93
CA ARG A 30 15.67 -13.01 -7.63
C ARG A 30 14.85 -14.06 -6.91
N LEU A 31 13.65 -13.68 -6.50
CA LEU A 31 12.73 -14.53 -5.78
C LEU A 31 11.63 -15.05 -6.71
N ARG A 32 11.31 -16.33 -6.59
CA ARG A 32 10.16 -16.94 -7.26
C ARG A 32 9.12 -17.25 -6.22
N PHE A 33 7.86 -17.03 -6.57
CA PHE A 33 6.74 -17.21 -5.67
C PHE A 33 5.78 -18.26 -6.21
N GLU A 34 5.01 -18.86 -5.32
CA GLU A 34 3.92 -19.78 -5.61
C GLU A 34 2.67 -19.31 -4.86
N LEU A 35 1.49 -19.45 -5.45
CA LEU A 35 0.23 -19.25 -4.74
C LEU A 35 0.05 -20.36 -3.71
N ARG A 36 -0.03 -19.98 -2.43
CA ARG A 36 -0.14 -20.94 -1.31
C ARG A 36 -1.53 -20.93 -0.71
N HIS A 37 -2.10 -19.75 -0.51
CA HIS A 37 -3.39 -19.59 0.14
C HIS A 37 -4.22 -18.48 -0.49
N GLU A 38 -5.53 -18.66 -0.48
CA GLU A 38 -6.50 -17.57 -0.56
C GLU A 38 -6.89 -17.16 0.86
N HIS A 39 -7.10 -15.86 1.09
CA HIS A 39 -7.63 -15.35 2.37
C HIS A 39 -8.89 -14.52 2.15
N ALA A 40 -9.81 -14.63 3.10
CA ALA A 40 -11.07 -13.90 3.09
C ALA A 40 -11.62 -13.72 4.50
N LEU A 41 -12.76 -13.05 4.61
CA LEU A 41 -13.52 -12.95 5.84
C LEU A 41 -14.68 -13.95 5.89
N SER A 42 -14.83 -14.62 7.02
CA SER A 42 -16.05 -15.38 7.33
C SER A 42 -17.21 -14.45 7.67
N ASN A 43 -18.43 -14.98 7.76
CA ASN A 43 -19.64 -14.23 8.14
C ASN A 43 -19.56 -13.60 9.55
N THR A 44 -18.56 -13.95 10.35
CA THR A 44 -18.27 -13.36 11.66
C THR A 44 -17.09 -12.36 11.63
N SER A 45 -16.68 -11.94 10.43
CA SER A 45 -15.54 -11.04 10.19
C SER A 45 -14.21 -11.56 10.75
N ARG A 46 -14.05 -12.89 10.80
CA ARG A 46 -12.76 -13.55 11.10
C ARG A 46 -12.01 -13.87 9.82
N VAL A 47 -10.71 -13.63 9.81
CA VAL A 47 -9.83 -14.04 8.70
C VAL A 47 -9.79 -15.57 8.62
N VAL A 48 -10.01 -16.10 7.42
CA VAL A 48 -9.97 -17.52 7.10
C VAL A 48 -9.08 -17.74 5.88
N PHE A 49 -8.45 -18.91 5.80
CA PHE A 49 -7.54 -19.29 4.71
C PHE A 49 -8.04 -20.55 4.01
N SER A 50 -7.79 -20.63 2.72
CA SER A 50 -7.99 -21.82 1.89
C SER A 50 -6.67 -22.18 1.21
N ASP A 51 -6.22 -23.41 1.35
CA ASP A 51 -4.97 -23.88 0.72
C ASP A 51 -5.17 -24.07 -0.79
N VAL A 52 -4.13 -23.70 -1.55
CA VAL A 52 -4.05 -23.88 -2.99
C VAL A 52 -3.15 -25.06 -3.31
N ALA A 53 -3.60 -25.98 -4.15
CA ALA A 53 -2.87 -27.20 -4.48
C ALA A 53 -1.60 -26.86 -5.29
N PRO A 54 -0.41 -27.38 -4.91
CA PRO A 54 0.80 -27.19 -5.70
C PRO A 54 0.68 -27.86 -7.08
N SER A 55 0.96 -27.14 -8.17
CA SER A 55 1.08 -27.73 -9.51
C SER A 55 2.45 -28.39 -9.71
N ALA A 56 2.49 -29.47 -10.48
CA ALA A 56 3.72 -30.24 -10.75
C ALA A 56 4.65 -29.61 -11.82
N ASP A 57 4.30 -28.45 -12.39
CA ASP A 57 4.96 -27.84 -13.55
C ASP A 57 6.05 -26.80 -13.21
N PHE A 58 6.38 -26.63 -11.91
CA PHE A 58 7.36 -25.68 -11.37
C PHE A 58 8.79 -25.77 -11.97
N ALA A 59 9.10 -26.82 -12.74
CA ALA A 59 10.43 -27.05 -13.29
C ALA A 59 10.81 -26.17 -14.49
N LEU A 60 9.86 -25.47 -15.15
CA LEU A 60 10.15 -24.79 -16.43
C LEU A 60 9.51 -23.39 -16.53
N GLY A 61 10.25 -22.35 -16.09
CA GLY A 61 10.11 -20.99 -16.66
C GLY A 61 9.35 -19.91 -15.88
N GLY A 62 9.11 -20.06 -14.57
CA GLY A 62 8.40 -19.03 -13.78
C GLY A 62 9.09 -17.66 -13.70
N SER A 63 8.29 -16.59 -13.79
CA SER A 63 8.71 -15.19 -13.59
C SER A 63 9.27 -14.98 -12.18
N SER A 64 10.36 -14.21 -12.05
CA SER A 64 11.01 -13.92 -10.77
C SER A 64 11.00 -12.42 -10.47
N ILE A 65 10.78 -12.05 -9.21
CA ILE A 65 10.85 -10.67 -8.73
C ILE A 65 12.26 -10.38 -8.25
N ARG A 66 12.85 -9.28 -8.74
CA ARG A 66 14.12 -8.78 -8.21
C ARG A 66 13.91 -8.24 -6.80
N ALA A 67 14.73 -8.70 -5.86
CA ALA A 67 14.74 -8.25 -4.49
C ALA A 67 15.99 -7.42 -4.19
N LYS A 68 15.85 -6.46 -3.29
CA LYS A 68 16.92 -5.57 -2.84
C LYS A 68 16.84 -5.40 -1.33
N ARG A 69 17.98 -5.26 -0.66
CA ARG A 69 18.03 -4.96 0.78
C ARG A 69 17.32 -3.63 1.05
N THR A 70 16.35 -3.67 1.96
CA THR A 70 15.57 -2.53 2.41
C THR A 70 15.63 -2.47 3.94
N THR A 71 15.89 -1.28 4.47
CA THR A 71 15.88 -1.02 5.90
C THR A 71 14.43 -0.91 6.37
N VAL A 72 14.09 -1.64 7.43
CA VAL A 72 12.80 -1.58 8.10
C VAL A 72 12.99 -1.29 9.59
N HIS A 73 12.00 -0.66 10.20
CA HIS A 73 11.96 -0.39 11.63
C HIS A 73 10.83 -1.17 12.26
N LYS A 74 11.18 -2.18 13.06
CA LYS A 74 10.21 -3.05 13.74
C LYS A 74 10.11 -2.63 15.21
N PRO A 75 8.90 -2.51 15.78
CA PRO A 75 8.77 -2.24 17.21
C PRO A 75 9.23 -3.46 18.02
N VAL A 76 10.03 -3.24 19.06
CA VAL A 76 10.64 -4.31 19.89
C VAL A 76 9.58 -5.15 20.64
N SER A 77 8.44 -4.56 20.98
CA SER A 77 7.31 -5.29 21.55
C SER A 77 6.27 -5.64 20.48
N GLN A 78 6.18 -6.93 20.13
CA GLN A 78 5.16 -7.48 19.21
C GLN A 78 3.72 -7.42 19.77
N ALA A 79 3.53 -7.02 21.03
CA ALA A 79 2.22 -6.77 21.65
C ALA A 79 1.60 -5.46 21.15
N LEU A 80 1.43 -5.33 19.84
CA LEU A 80 0.75 -4.22 19.16
C LEU A 80 -0.78 -4.43 19.12
N SER A 81 -1.25 -5.62 19.51
CA SER A 81 -2.67 -5.96 19.53
C SER A 81 -3.40 -5.17 20.62
N GLY A 82 -4.03 -4.06 20.23
CA GLY A 82 -4.99 -3.31 21.05
C GLY A 82 -4.47 -2.08 21.78
N VAL A 83 -3.19 -1.72 21.64
CA VAL A 83 -2.64 -0.51 22.27
C VAL A 83 -2.75 0.66 21.29
N ARG A 84 -3.72 1.55 21.52
CA ARG A 84 -3.67 2.90 20.97
C ARG A 84 -2.39 3.55 21.50
N PHE A 85 -1.41 3.81 20.63
CA PHE A 85 -0.14 4.44 21.04
C PHE A 85 -0.35 5.92 21.32
N ARG A 86 -0.91 6.23 22.49
CA ARG A 86 -0.89 7.59 23.03
C ARG A 86 0.50 7.84 23.64
N GLY A 87 1.44 8.27 22.80
CA GLY A 87 2.65 8.98 23.23
C GLY A 87 3.65 8.20 24.11
N GLY A 88 3.76 6.88 23.94
CA GLY A 88 4.87 6.11 24.51
C GLY A 88 6.06 6.07 23.55
N ASP A 89 7.28 6.21 24.08
CA ASP A 89 8.54 6.09 23.33
C ASP A 89 8.73 4.62 22.92
N LEU A 90 8.24 4.27 21.71
CA LEU A 90 8.43 2.96 21.13
C LEU A 90 9.90 2.78 20.77
N THR A 91 10.54 1.76 21.35
CA THR A 91 11.88 1.36 20.90
C THR A 91 11.78 0.61 19.58
N TRP A 92 12.57 1.06 18.60
CA TRP A 92 12.61 0.51 17.25
C TRP A 92 13.86 -0.33 17.05
N ASP A 93 13.67 -1.56 16.58
CA ASP A 93 14.74 -2.39 16.05
C ASP A 93 14.89 -2.10 14.55
N THR A 94 16.09 -1.66 14.16
CA THR A 94 16.40 -1.36 12.77
C THR A 94 17.06 -2.57 12.15
N THR A 95 16.38 -3.16 11.18
CA THR A 95 16.86 -4.38 10.52
C THR A 95 16.84 -4.20 9.02
N GLU A 96 17.74 -4.86 8.32
CA GLU A 96 17.67 -4.97 6.87
C GLU A 96 17.01 -6.29 6.49
N VAL A 97 16.01 -6.20 5.63
CA VAL A 97 15.30 -7.34 5.05
C VAL A 97 15.35 -7.25 3.54
N ASP A 98 15.03 -8.34 2.85
CA ASP A 98 14.92 -8.30 1.39
C ASP A 98 13.57 -7.66 1.03
N GLY A 99 13.54 -6.50 0.40
CA GLY A 99 12.33 -5.90 -0.15
C GLY A 99 12.25 -6.12 -1.66
N PRO A 100 11.08 -5.88 -2.29
CA PRO A 100 11.02 -5.80 -3.74
C PRO A 100 11.88 -4.63 -4.25
N ASP A 101 12.59 -4.82 -5.36
CA ASP A 101 13.32 -3.73 -6.01
C ASP A 101 12.33 -2.82 -6.75
N VAL A 102 11.86 -1.78 -6.08
CA VAL A 102 10.86 -0.85 -6.63
C VAL A 102 11.39 0.01 -7.78
N GLN A 103 12.71 0.01 -8.04
CA GLN A 103 13.29 0.67 -9.23
C GLN A 103 13.45 -0.29 -10.42
N ASP A 104 13.04 -1.56 -10.29
CA ASP A 104 12.96 -2.52 -11.39
C ASP A 104 11.53 -2.56 -11.96
N ARG A 105 11.38 -2.17 -13.23
CA ARG A 105 10.06 -2.09 -13.89
C ARG A 105 9.35 -3.45 -13.92
N GLU A 106 10.08 -4.53 -14.16
CA GLU A 106 9.54 -5.88 -14.22
C GLU A 106 9.07 -6.38 -12.85
N ALA A 107 9.81 -6.08 -11.78
CA ALA A 107 9.37 -6.32 -10.41
C ALA A 107 8.05 -5.57 -10.11
N LEU A 108 7.96 -4.27 -10.43
CA LEU A 108 6.73 -3.51 -10.26
C LEU A 108 5.57 -4.08 -11.09
N LEU A 109 5.83 -4.47 -12.35
CA LEU A 109 4.81 -5.05 -13.24
C LEU A 109 4.24 -6.35 -12.66
N LEU A 110 5.11 -7.24 -12.16
CA LEU A 110 4.68 -8.50 -11.56
C LEU A 110 3.90 -8.28 -10.26
N LEU A 111 4.34 -7.32 -9.42
CA LEU A 111 3.61 -6.95 -8.20
C LEU A 111 2.26 -6.29 -8.49
N ALA A 112 2.15 -5.49 -9.56
CA ALA A 112 0.89 -4.90 -9.99
C ALA A 112 -0.10 -5.97 -10.49
N LYS A 113 0.39 -6.99 -11.20
CA LYS A 113 -0.42 -8.17 -11.57
C LYS A 113 -0.88 -8.97 -10.35
N ILE A 114 0.00 -9.16 -9.35
CA ILE A 114 -0.36 -9.77 -8.07
C ILE A 114 -1.45 -8.95 -7.35
N ALA A 115 -1.34 -7.62 -7.34
CA ALA A 115 -2.34 -6.73 -6.76
C ALA A 115 -3.69 -6.82 -7.49
N ASN A 116 -3.69 -6.92 -8.83
CA ASN A 116 -4.91 -7.17 -9.61
C ASN A 116 -5.54 -8.50 -9.25
N ASN A 117 -4.74 -9.57 -9.16
CA ASN A 117 -5.25 -10.92 -8.91
C ASN A 117 -5.96 -11.02 -7.56
N ALA A 118 -5.68 -10.15 -6.58
CA ALA A 118 -6.49 -10.05 -5.36
C ALA A 118 -7.99 -9.76 -5.59
N TYR A 119 -8.38 -9.29 -6.77
CA TYR A 119 -9.77 -9.00 -7.17
C TYR A 119 -10.52 -10.18 -7.78
N THR A 120 -9.87 -11.32 -7.99
CA THR A 120 -10.49 -12.49 -8.62
C THR A 120 -10.03 -13.78 -7.96
N ALA A 121 -10.82 -14.84 -8.05
CA ALA A 121 -10.32 -16.18 -7.75
C ALA A 121 -9.36 -16.65 -8.87
N SER A 122 -8.40 -17.52 -8.56
CA SER A 122 -7.56 -18.07 -9.63
C SER A 122 -8.41 -18.90 -10.62
N GLY A 123 -8.03 -18.91 -11.90
CA GLY A 123 -8.86 -19.49 -12.96
C GLY A 123 -9.85 -18.52 -13.62
N ALA A 124 -10.08 -17.33 -13.06
CA ALA A 124 -11.00 -16.35 -13.63
C ALA A 124 -10.46 -15.72 -14.93
N LYS A 125 -11.36 -15.25 -15.81
CA LYS A 125 -10.99 -14.64 -17.11
C LYS A 125 -10.07 -13.43 -16.98
N ASP A 126 -10.19 -12.71 -15.88
CA ASP A 126 -9.47 -11.47 -15.63
C ASP A 126 -8.26 -11.67 -14.69
N TRP A 127 -7.86 -12.92 -14.49
CA TRP A 127 -6.61 -13.29 -13.83
C TRP A 127 -5.43 -12.97 -14.76
N TYR A 128 -4.49 -12.16 -14.30
CA TYR A 128 -3.25 -11.98 -15.05
C TYR A 128 -2.39 -13.23 -14.88
N ASP A 129 -2.00 -13.83 -16.01
CA ASP A 129 -1.00 -14.87 -16.03
C ASP A 129 0.33 -14.31 -15.51
N ILE A 130 0.75 -14.86 -14.38
CA ILE A 130 2.00 -14.55 -13.68
C ILE A 130 2.94 -15.78 -13.65
N GLY A 131 2.60 -16.82 -14.41
CA GLY A 131 3.33 -18.07 -14.57
C GLY A 131 2.40 -19.28 -14.67
N PRO A 132 2.89 -20.41 -15.21
CA PRO A 132 2.08 -21.62 -15.43
C PRO A 132 1.50 -22.22 -14.14
N ASP A 133 2.07 -21.90 -12.98
CA ASP A 133 1.75 -22.49 -11.67
C ASP A 133 0.63 -21.78 -10.87
N TRP A 134 -0.06 -20.79 -11.46
CA TRP A 134 -0.86 -19.83 -10.69
C TRP A 134 -2.38 -19.92 -10.91
N ASN A 135 -2.87 -20.98 -11.59
CA ASN A 135 -4.24 -21.03 -12.12
C ASN A 135 -5.18 -22.08 -11.47
N ASN A 136 -4.82 -22.68 -10.33
CA ASN A 136 -5.56 -23.81 -9.74
C ASN A 136 -5.96 -23.58 -8.28
N SER A 137 -7.01 -22.81 -8.01
CA SER A 137 -7.59 -22.65 -6.66
C SER A 137 -9.11 -22.79 -6.67
N TYR A 138 -9.66 -23.20 -5.52
CA TYR A 138 -11.10 -23.21 -5.28
C TYR A 138 -11.54 -21.81 -4.81
N PRO A 139 -12.53 -21.16 -5.43
CA PRO A 139 -12.90 -19.78 -5.13
C PRO A 139 -13.58 -19.67 -3.75
N PHE A 140 -12.80 -19.52 -2.68
CA PHE A 140 -13.31 -19.40 -1.31
C PHE A 140 -13.30 -17.94 -0.87
N GLY A 141 -14.40 -17.44 -0.30
CA GLY A 141 -14.55 -16.01 0.04
C GLY A 141 -14.99 -15.12 -1.13
N TRP A 142 -15.36 -15.73 -2.26
CA TRP A 142 -15.90 -15.08 -3.45
C TRP A 142 -17.42 -15.29 -3.63
N GLU A 143 -18.09 -15.80 -2.59
CA GLU A 143 -19.51 -16.06 -2.57
C GLU A 143 -20.36 -14.76 -2.59
N PRO A 144 -21.64 -14.83 -3.01
CA PRO A 144 -22.51 -13.65 -3.11
C PRO A 144 -22.80 -12.93 -1.78
N ASP A 145 -22.49 -13.52 -0.63
CA ASP A 145 -22.65 -12.96 0.72
C ASP A 145 -21.30 -12.63 1.40
N ALA A 146 -20.18 -12.82 0.69
CA ALA A 146 -18.85 -12.69 1.26
C ALA A 146 -18.44 -11.23 1.53
N ASP A 147 -17.73 -11.06 2.64
CA ASP A 147 -17.29 -9.75 3.14
C ASP A 147 -16.10 -9.18 2.34
N GLY A 148 -15.94 -7.85 2.37
CA GLY A 148 -15.11 -7.05 1.45
C GLY A 148 -13.61 -7.29 1.45
N PHE A 149 -13.09 -7.88 2.52
CA PHE A 149 -11.65 -8.05 2.72
C PHE A 149 -11.21 -9.45 2.31
N ARG A 150 -10.34 -9.53 1.29
CA ARG A 150 -9.84 -10.78 0.70
C ARG A 150 -8.54 -10.57 -0.08
N GLY A 151 -7.93 -11.65 -0.52
CA GLY A 151 -6.77 -11.63 -1.41
C GLY A 151 -6.02 -12.96 -1.37
N HIS A 152 -4.73 -12.91 -1.68
CA HIS A 152 -3.90 -14.11 -1.84
C HIS A 152 -2.60 -14.01 -1.05
N VAL A 153 -2.10 -15.16 -0.61
CA VAL A 153 -0.79 -15.34 0.01
C VAL A 153 0.08 -16.16 -0.93
N PHE A 154 1.23 -15.61 -1.28
CA PHE A 154 2.25 -16.25 -2.10
C PHE A 154 3.51 -16.45 -1.27
N ALA A 155 4.22 -17.56 -1.48
CA ALA A 155 5.47 -17.82 -0.76
C ALA A 155 6.55 -18.30 -1.72
N THR A 156 7.81 -18.05 -1.37
CA THR A 156 8.93 -18.74 -2.00
C THR A 156 8.89 -20.23 -1.67
N PRO A 157 9.46 -21.13 -2.51
CA PRO A 157 9.43 -22.58 -2.26
C PRO A 157 10.06 -22.99 -0.92
N ASP A 158 11.01 -22.20 -0.42
CA ASP A 158 11.68 -22.39 0.87
C ASP A 158 10.98 -21.67 2.04
N ASN A 159 9.84 -21.02 1.79
CA ASN A 159 9.07 -20.21 2.76
C ASN A 159 9.87 -19.06 3.41
N SER A 160 10.98 -18.63 2.79
CA SER A 160 11.80 -17.53 3.32
C SER A 160 11.19 -16.15 3.10
N THR A 161 10.39 -15.97 2.04
CA THR A 161 9.68 -14.71 1.76
C THR A 161 8.23 -14.98 1.37
N VAL A 162 7.31 -14.18 1.90
CA VAL A 162 5.87 -14.32 1.69
C VAL A 162 5.28 -12.98 1.25
N ILE A 163 4.53 -12.99 0.15
CA ILE A 163 3.75 -11.84 -0.32
C ILE A 163 2.30 -12.02 0.15
N VAL A 164 1.79 -11.03 0.85
CA VAL A 164 0.38 -10.92 1.22
C VAL A 164 -0.24 -9.83 0.35
N SER A 165 -1.12 -10.24 -0.56
CA SER A 165 -1.89 -9.32 -1.40
C SER A 165 -3.24 -9.02 -0.78
N VAL A 166 -3.64 -7.74 -0.74
CA VAL A 166 -4.91 -7.28 -0.18
C VAL A 166 -5.72 -6.59 -1.28
N LYS A 167 -6.95 -7.06 -1.48
CA LYS A 167 -7.90 -6.48 -2.42
C LYS A 167 -8.35 -5.09 -1.97
N GLY A 168 -8.53 -4.16 -2.91
CA GLY A 168 -9.23 -2.90 -2.67
C GLY A 168 -10.72 -2.93 -3.02
N THR A 169 -11.30 -1.75 -3.22
CA THR A 169 -12.74 -1.56 -3.38
C THR A 169 -13.25 -2.15 -4.70
N SER A 170 -14.29 -3.00 -4.62
CA SER A 170 -15.04 -3.42 -5.81
C SER A 170 -15.97 -2.30 -6.30
N ILE A 171 -15.40 -1.26 -6.89
CA ILE A 171 -16.16 -0.24 -7.61
C ILE A 171 -16.59 -0.81 -8.96
N PHE A 172 -17.72 -0.36 -9.49
CA PHE A 172 -18.27 -0.71 -10.82
C PHE A 172 -17.22 -0.42 -11.92
N TRP A 173 -16.31 -1.38 -12.12
CA TRP A 173 -15.29 -1.44 -13.16
C TRP A 173 -15.75 -2.51 -14.16
N PRO A 174 -15.44 -2.45 -15.47
CA PRO A 174 -15.98 -3.36 -16.49
C PRO A 174 -15.69 -4.86 -16.26
N VAL A 175 -14.94 -5.18 -15.21
CA VAL A 175 -14.43 -6.50 -14.83
C VAL A 175 -15.17 -7.06 -13.59
N GLY A 176 -15.99 -6.26 -12.91
CA GLY A 176 -16.70 -6.68 -11.71
C GLY A 176 -17.93 -5.82 -11.48
N GLY A 177 -19.09 -6.32 -11.93
CA GLY A 177 -20.38 -5.74 -11.55
C GLY A 177 -20.45 -5.60 -10.03
N GLY A 178 -20.96 -4.46 -9.54
CA GLY A 178 -20.95 -4.10 -8.12
C GLY A 178 -21.25 -5.29 -7.20
N GLY A 179 -20.18 -5.84 -6.62
CA GLY A 179 -20.24 -7.07 -5.86
C GLY A 179 -20.79 -6.84 -4.45
N PRO A 180 -21.03 -7.91 -3.68
CA PRO A 180 -21.58 -7.82 -2.32
C PRO A 180 -20.73 -7.02 -1.33
N THR A 181 -19.45 -6.82 -1.68
CA THR A 181 -18.42 -6.15 -0.89
C THR A 181 -18.49 -4.62 -0.94
N GLN A 182 -19.07 -4.07 -2.01
CA GLN A 182 -18.94 -2.66 -2.38
C GLN A 182 -19.38 -1.68 -1.28
N ARG A 183 -20.39 -2.04 -0.48
CA ARG A 183 -20.91 -1.15 0.58
C ARG A 183 -19.91 -0.96 1.72
N LYS A 184 -19.23 -2.02 2.16
CA LYS A 184 -18.24 -1.96 3.24
C LYS A 184 -16.95 -1.31 2.76
N ASP A 185 -16.57 -1.57 1.52
CA ASP A 185 -15.38 -0.98 0.90
C ASP A 185 -15.52 0.56 0.84
N LYS A 186 -16.64 1.06 0.27
CA LYS A 186 -16.95 2.50 0.21
C LYS A 186 -17.05 3.16 1.58
N LEU A 187 -17.55 2.44 2.59
CA LEU A 187 -17.60 2.94 3.96
C LEU A 187 -16.18 3.19 4.49
N ASN A 188 -15.28 2.21 4.33
CA ASN A 188 -13.90 2.34 4.79
C ASN A 188 -13.15 3.41 3.97
N ASP A 189 -13.33 3.47 2.65
CA ASP A 189 -12.75 4.52 1.80
C ASP A 189 -13.10 5.92 2.32
N ASN A 190 -14.40 6.17 2.48
CA ASN A 190 -14.91 7.45 2.93
C ASN A 190 -14.52 7.75 4.37
N LEU A 191 -14.40 6.75 5.24
CA LEU A 191 -14.02 6.96 6.64
C LEU A 191 -12.53 7.28 6.78
N LEU A 192 -11.66 6.54 6.06
CA LEU A 192 -10.21 6.65 6.13
C LEU A 192 -9.67 7.88 5.39
N PHE A 193 -10.20 8.18 4.19
CA PHE A 193 -9.53 9.08 3.23
C PHE A 193 -10.34 10.35 2.92
N SER A 194 -11.44 10.59 3.63
CA SER A 194 -12.11 11.90 3.61
C SER A 194 -11.64 12.79 4.75
N CYS A 195 -11.81 14.09 4.58
CA CYS A 195 -11.46 15.05 5.60
C CYS A 195 -12.45 15.04 6.76
N CYS A 196 -13.75 14.95 6.48
CA CYS A 196 -14.78 14.92 7.52
C CYS A 196 -15.97 14.04 7.13
N CYS A 197 -15.86 12.72 7.36
CA CYS A 197 -16.95 11.77 7.17
C CYS A 197 -17.60 11.81 5.77
N ALA A 198 -16.81 12.05 4.72
CA ALA A 198 -17.25 12.25 3.34
C ALA A 198 -18.27 13.38 3.16
N ARG A 199 -18.15 14.45 3.95
CA ARG A 199 -19.00 15.64 3.84
C ARG A 199 -18.58 16.51 2.65
N VAL A 200 -19.06 16.17 1.46
CA VAL A 200 -18.71 16.87 0.20
C VAL A 200 -19.84 17.62 -0.48
N GLY A 201 -21.06 17.58 0.07
CA GLY A 201 -22.19 18.34 -0.48
C GLY A 201 -23.50 18.11 0.29
N PRO A 202 -24.53 18.94 0.04
CA PRO A 202 -25.82 18.85 0.73
C PRO A 202 -26.63 17.61 0.35
N THR A 203 -26.37 17.01 -0.81
CA THR A 203 -27.03 15.80 -1.31
C THR A 203 -26.33 14.50 -0.90
N TRP A 204 -25.22 14.59 -0.15
CA TRP A 204 -24.41 13.45 0.25
C TRP A 204 -24.66 13.03 1.69
N SER A 205 -24.82 11.73 1.92
CA SER A 205 -24.93 11.15 3.26
C SER A 205 -23.54 10.89 3.84
N THR A 206 -23.25 11.46 5.01
CA THR A 206 -21.97 11.25 5.68
C THR A 206 -21.84 9.84 6.24
N VAL A 207 -20.61 9.34 6.33
CA VAL A 207 -20.34 7.99 6.88
C VAL A 207 -20.23 7.97 8.41
N CYS A 208 -19.95 9.13 9.02
CA CYS A 208 -19.98 9.34 10.45
C CYS A 208 -20.61 10.69 10.79
N GLY A 209 -20.95 10.86 12.07
CA GLY A 209 -21.67 12.01 12.55
C GLY A 209 -20.79 13.13 13.09
N CYS A 210 -19.53 13.29 12.66
CA CYS A 210 -18.53 14.19 13.31
C CYS A 210 -18.49 15.64 12.78
N TYR A 211 -19.33 15.95 11.80
CA TYR A 211 -19.41 17.28 11.20
C TYR A 211 -20.06 18.29 12.16
N GLU A 212 -19.45 19.48 12.30
CA GLU A 212 -19.85 20.52 13.25
C GLU A 212 -20.37 21.81 12.58
N GLY A 213 -20.60 21.77 11.27
CA GLY A 213 -21.05 22.94 10.50
C GLY A 213 -19.90 23.70 9.83
N GLY A 214 -20.20 24.38 8.72
CA GLY A 214 -19.19 25.09 7.92
C GLY A 214 -18.10 24.14 7.41
N TYR A 215 -16.84 24.45 7.67
CA TYR A 215 -15.70 23.57 7.42
C TYR A 215 -15.10 23.04 8.74
N LYS A 216 -15.94 22.80 9.76
CA LYS A 216 -15.50 22.33 11.07
C LYS A 216 -15.81 20.85 11.26
N CYS A 217 -14.86 20.10 11.81
CA CYS A 217 -15.04 18.69 12.12
C CYS A 217 -14.45 18.36 13.50
N ASP A 218 -15.18 17.57 14.30
CA ASP A 218 -14.72 17.16 15.62
C ASP A 218 -13.66 16.06 15.53
N GLN A 219 -12.44 16.36 16.00
CA GLN A 219 -11.28 15.48 15.87
C GLN A 219 -11.43 14.20 16.71
N ASP A 220 -11.86 14.32 17.97
CA ASP A 220 -12.05 13.16 18.85
C ASP A 220 -13.13 12.21 18.30
N CYS A 221 -14.20 12.77 17.74
CA CYS A 221 -15.22 11.99 17.05
C CYS A 221 -14.66 11.26 15.84
N LEU A 222 -13.85 11.92 15.00
CA LEU A 222 -13.25 11.29 13.82
C LEU A 222 -12.35 10.12 14.20
N GLU A 223 -11.46 10.32 15.17
CA GLU A 223 -10.57 9.26 15.66
C GLU A 223 -11.36 8.10 16.26
N LYS A 224 -12.45 8.40 16.99
CA LYS A 224 -13.33 7.39 17.56
C LYS A 224 -14.06 6.60 16.48
N SER A 225 -14.71 7.27 15.52
CA SER A 225 -15.41 6.62 14.41
C SER A 225 -14.42 5.80 13.57
N LEU A 226 -13.22 6.29 13.32
CA LEU A 226 -12.16 5.51 12.68
C LEU A 226 -11.82 4.25 13.48
N ALA A 227 -11.56 4.35 14.78
CA ALA A 227 -11.15 3.19 15.57
C ALA A 227 -12.28 2.17 15.81
N GLU A 228 -13.54 2.62 15.90
CA GLU A 228 -14.69 1.75 16.20
C GLU A 228 -15.35 1.20 14.93
N GLU A 229 -15.33 1.97 13.83
CA GLU A 229 -16.05 1.65 12.59
C GLU A 229 -15.12 1.21 11.46
N SER A 230 -13.78 1.42 11.53
CA SER A 230 -12.85 0.90 10.52
C SER A 230 -12.64 -0.61 10.68
N LEU A 231 -13.53 -1.36 10.02
CA LEU A 231 -13.50 -2.81 10.02
C LEU A 231 -12.22 -3.37 9.38
N PHE A 232 -11.62 -2.65 8.42
CA PHE A 232 -10.58 -3.25 7.57
C PHE A 232 -9.16 -3.11 8.09
N TYR A 233 -8.84 -2.03 8.80
CA TYR A 233 -7.51 -1.90 9.39
C TYR A 233 -7.29 -2.99 10.47
N SER A 234 -8.26 -3.17 11.37
CA SER A 234 -8.22 -4.23 12.38
C SER A 234 -8.17 -5.64 11.78
N VAL A 235 -8.89 -5.88 10.68
CA VAL A 235 -8.80 -7.12 9.91
C VAL A 235 -7.41 -7.32 9.29
N GLY A 236 -6.80 -6.27 8.75
CA GLY A 236 -5.44 -6.32 8.21
C GLY A 236 -4.38 -6.69 9.25
N ILE A 237 -4.50 -6.16 10.47
CA ILE A 237 -3.66 -6.55 11.61
C ILE A 237 -3.82 -8.04 11.93
N ASN A 238 -5.06 -8.54 11.97
CA ASN A 238 -5.32 -9.96 12.23
C ASN A 238 -4.81 -10.87 11.10
N LEU A 239 -4.95 -10.45 9.84
CA LEU A 239 -4.39 -11.16 8.69
C LEU A 239 -2.87 -11.30 8.84
N TYR A 240 -2.18 -10.19 9.12
CA TYR A 240 -0.72 -10.19 9.31
C TYR A 240 -0.30 -11.12 10.46
N ASN A 241 -0.98 -11.06 11.60
CA ASN A 241 -0.71 -11.94 12.74
C ASN A 241 -0.92 -13.42 12.40
N ASN A 242 -1.96 -13.74 11.63
CA ASN A 242 -2.20 -15.11 11.19
C ASN A 242 -1.13 -15.60 10.20
N VAL A 243 -0.72 -14.76 9.24
CA VAL A 243 0.33 -15.11 8.27
C VAL A 243 1.67 -15.29 8.97
N THR A 244 2.03 -14.40 9.89
CA THR A 244 3.27 -14.55 10.68
C THR A 244 3.24 -15.78 11.60
N TYR A 245 2.06 -16.21 12.06
CA TYR A 245 1.93 -17.49 12.76
C TYR A 245 2.16 -18.70 11.82
N MET A 246 1.66 -18.65 10.59
CA MET A 246 1.87 -19.71 9.59
C MET A 246 3.30 -19.73 9.04
N TYR A 247 3.94 -18.56 8.95
CA TYR A 247 5.26 -18.34 8.36
C TYR A 247 6.19 -17.61 9.35
N PRO A 248 6.57 -18.23 10.48
CA PRO A 248 7.19 -17.56 11.62
C PRO A 248 8.58 -16.95 11.35
N ASN A 249 9.29 -17.46 10.34
CA ASN A 249 10.63 -17.00 9.98
C ASN A 249 10.66 -16.28 8.63
N ALA A 250 9.51 -16.10 7.99
CA ALA A 250 9.47 -15.49 6.67
C ALA A 250 9.60 -13.97 6.76
N ASN A 251 10.22 -13.41 5.73
CA ASN A 251 10.12 -12.01 5.43
C ASN A 251 8.79 -11.73 4.72
N ILE A 252 7.96 -10.86 5.29
CA ILE A 252 6.61 -10.59 4.77
C ILE A 252 6.63 -9.33 3.92
N TRP A 253 6.06 -9.38 2.72
CA TRP A 253 5.77 -8.22 1.87
C TRP A 253 4.27 -7.99 1.82
N MET A 254 3.82 -6.75 2.00
CA MET A 254 2.41 -6.39 1.87
C MET A 254 2.20 -5.66 0.54
N ILE A 255 1.27 -6.13 -0.29
CA ILE A 255 1.00 -5.57 -1.61
C ILE A 255 -0.48 -5.31 -1.75
N GLY A 256 -0.87 -4.22 -2.40
CA GLY A 256 -2.28 -3.96 -2.64
C GLY A 256 -2.51 -2.84 -3.63
N HIS A 257 -3.75 -2.74 -4.09
CA HIS A 257 -4.22 -1.68 -4.97
C HIS A 257 -5.37 -0.92 -4.33
N SER A 258 -5.50 0.39 -4.58
CA SER A 258 -6.60 1.22 -4.07
C SER A 258 -6.69 1.11 -2.54
N LEU A 259 -7.88 0.89 -1.97
CA LEU A 259 -8.10 0.62 -0.54
C LEU A 259 -7.16 -0.47 0.02
N GLY A 260 -6.90 -1.53 -0.74
CA GLY A 260 -6.01 -2.61 -0.33
C GLY A 260 -4.56 -2.18 -0.22
N GLY A 261 -4.12 -1.26 -1.08
CA GLY A 261 -2.77 -0.66 -1.03
C GLY A 261 -2.60 0.26 0.19
N ALA A 262 -3.61 1.08 0.48
CA ALA A 262 -3.59 1.93 1.68
C ALA A 262 -3.59 1.08 2.97
N LEU A 263 -4.38 0.01 3.02
CA LEU A 263 -4.37 -0.93 4.16
C LEU A 263 -3.03 -1.66 4.29
N ALA A 264 -2.43 -2.08 3.18
CA ALA A 264 -1.09 -2.65 3.15
C ALA A 264 -0.05 -1.68 3.71
N SER A 265 -0.13 -0.38 3.36
CA SER A 265 0.73 0.67 3.94
C SER A 265 0.53 0.81 5.45
N LEU A 266 -0.70 0.97 5.93
CA LEU A 266 -1.00 1.13 7.37
C LEU A 266 -0.49 -0.07 8.20
N VAL A 267 -0.69 -1.29 7.70
CA VAL A 267 -0.16 -2.52 8.34
C VAL A 267 1.37 -2.58 8.26
N GLY A 268 1.95 -2.23 7.11
CA GLY A 268 3.39 -2.24 6.88
C GLY A 268 4.17 -1.24 7.74
N ILE A 269 3.59 -0.07 8.02
CA ILE A 269 4.12 0.90 8.98
C ILE A 269 4.03 0.37 10.42
N THR A 270 2.92 -0.27 10.76
CA THR A 270 2.69 -0.81 12.11
C THR A 270 3.70 -1.90 12.47
N PHE A 271 4.05 -2.77 11.53
CA PHE A 271 4.92 -3.92 11.77
C PHE A 271 6.34 -3.80 11.21
N GLY A 272 6.64 -2.76 10.43
CA GLY A 272 7.95 -2.58 9.79
C GLY A 272 8.23 -3.65 8.74
N VAL A 273 7.36 -3.78 7.74
CA VAL A 273 7.50 -4.74 6.64
C VAL A 273 7.41 -4.07 5.27
N PRO A 274 8.18 -4.52 4.24
CA PRO A 274 8.16 -3.90 2.92
C PRO A 274 6.77 -3.85 2.28
N VAL A 275 6.43 -2.71 1.66
CA VAL A 275 5.12 -2.48 1.02
C VAL A 275 5.29 -1.88 -0.38
N VAL A 276 4.47 -2.37 -1.32
CA VAL A 276 4.20 -1.68 -2.59
C VAL A 276 2.69 -1.48 -2.74
N ALA A 277 2.26 -0.23 -2.76
CA ALA A 277 0.86 0.17 -2.80
C ALA A 277 0.56 0.86 -4.14
N PHE A 278 -0.27 0.25 -4.96
CA PHE A 278 -0.63 0.76 -6.29
C PHE A 278 -1.89 1.61 -6.26
N GLU A 279 -1.85 2.81 -6.83
CA GLU A 279 -2.99 3.73 -6.93
C GLU A 279 -3.74 3.89 -5.58
N ALA A 280 -3.00 3.83 -4.47
CA ALA A 280 -3.61 3.85 -3.14
C ALA A 280 -4.04 5.28 -2.78
N PRO A 281 -5.22 5.47 -2.16
CA PRO A 281 -5.54 6.74 -1.53
C PRO A 281 -4.48 7.09 -0.47
N ALA A 282 -4.11 8.36 -0.41
CA ALA A 282 -3.17 8.88 0.57
C ALA A 282 -3.65 8.65 2.02
N GLU A 283 -2.86 7.91 2.80
CA GLU A 283 -3.26 7.35 4.08
C GLU A 283 -2.55 7.97 5.30
N ARG A 284 -1.72 9.00 5.12
CA ARG A 284 -0.97 9.63 6.24
C ARG A 284 -1.89 10.21 7.31
N LEU A 285 -2.97 10.89 6.90
CA LEU A 285 -3.96 11.41 7.85
C LEU A 285 -4.68 10.29 8.60
N ALA A 286 -5.00 9.19 7.91
CA ALA A 286 -5.62 8.02 8.53
C ALA A 286 -4.69 7.40 9.59
N ALA A 287 -3.40 7.24 9.28
CA ALA A 287 -2.40 6.74 10.22
C ALA A 287 -2.29 7.61 11.48
N SER A 288 -2.29 8.94 11.31
CA SER A 288 -2.29 9.87 12.43
C SER A 288 -3.54 9.73 13.31
N ARG A 289 -4.73 9.67 12.71
CA ARG A 289 -6.01 9.53 13.43
C ARG A 289 -6.16 8.17 14.12
N LEU A 290 -5.56 7.12 13.56
CA LEU A 290 -5.50 5.78 14.17
C LEU A 290 -4.42 5.68 15.26
N HIS A 291 -3.63 6.74 15.48
CA HIS A 291 -2.49 6.76 16.41
C HIS A 291 -1.51 5.62 16.13
N LEU A 292 -1.16 5.43 14.86
CA LEU A 292 -0.20 4.40 14.47
C LEU A 292 1.20 4.72 15.00
N PRO A 293 2.03 3.68 15.24
CA PRO A 293 3.45 3.86 15.52
C PRO A 293 4.12 4.77 14.49
N SER A 294 5.01 5.66 14.94
CA SER A 294 5.80 6.56 14.09
C SER A 294 7.26 6.07 14.02
N PRO A 295 7.63 5.22 13.04
CA PRO A 295 9.00 4.75 12.90
C PRO A 295 9.97 5.87 12.51
N PRO A 296 11.28 5.71 12.77
CA PRO A 296 12.30 6.69 12.36
C PRO A 296 12.32 6.95 10.85
N SER A 297 11.91 5.96 10.05
CA SER A 297 11.70 6.08 8.61
C SER A 297 10.55 5.20 8.18
N THR A 298 9.88 5.61 7.09
CA THR A 298 8.79 4.90 6.44
C THR A 298 9.19 4.44 5.03
N HIS A 299 10.48 4.50 4.66
CA HIS A 299 10.95 4.25 3.29
C HIS A 299 10.76 2.81 2.80
N HIS A 300 10.44 1.87 3.68
CA HIS A 300 10.06 0.52 3.29
C HIS A 300 8.65 0.45 2.67
N VAL A 301 7.89 1.55 2.68
CA VAL A 301 6.62 1.70 1.97
C VAL A 301 6.87 2.50 0.69
N THR A 302 6.43 1.96 -0.44
CA THR A 302 6.46 2.65 -1.73
C THR A 302 5.06 2.70 -2.33
N HIS A 303 4.58 3.89 -2.63
CA HIS A 303 3.36 4.14 -3.38
C HIS A 303 3.70 4.29 -4.86
N VAL A 304 2.96 3.59 -5.71
CA VAL A 304 3.15 3.61 -7.17
C VAL A 304 1.84 4.05 -7.80
N TYR A 305 1.83 5.23 -8.41
CA TYR A 305 0.60 5.77 -8.97
C TYR A 305 0.84 6.63 -10.21
N ASN A 306 -0.23 6.89 -10.96
CA ASN A 306 -0.21 7.70 -12.16
C ASN A 306 -0.95 9.04 -11.97
N THR A 307 -0.41 10.12 -12.53
CA THR A 307 -0.95 11.48 -12.33
C THR A 307 -2.36 11.71 -12.87
N ALA A 308 -2.86 10.84 -13.75
CA ALA A 308 -4.20 10.93 -14.30
C ALA A 308 -5.25 10.24 -13.43
N ASP A 309 -4.84 9.50 -12.39
CA ASP A 309 -5.73 8.97 -11.37
C ASP A 309 -6.02 10.04 -10.30
N PRO A 310 -7.29 10.47 -10.13
CA PRO A 310 -7.65 11.47 -9.14
C PRO A 310 -7.58 10.98 -7.68
N ILE A 311 -7.53 9.67 -7.41
CA ILE A 311 -7.57 9.10 -6.05
C ILE A 311 -6.27 9.34 -5.26
N PRO A 312 -5.10 8.80 -5.66
CA PRO A 312 -3.84 9.07 -4.97
C PRO A 312 -3.47 10.55 -5.04
N MET A 313 -3.88 11.25 -6.10
CA MET A 313 -3.69 12.69 -6.24
C MET A 313 -4.55 13.53 -5.27
N GLY A 314 -5.54 12.94 -4.59
CA GLY A 314 -6.46 13.63 -3.68
C GLY A 314 -7.30 14.72 -4.35
N THR A 315 -7.61 14.53 -5.64
CA THR A 315 -8.46 15.42 -6.44
C THR A 315 -9.85 14.84 -6.70
N CYS A 316 -10.11 13.67 -6.12
CA CYS A 316 -11.35 12.90 -6.13
C CYS A 316 -12.45 13.50 -5.22
N THR A 317 -12.65 14.82 -5.31
CA THR A 317 -13.45 15.60 -4.35
C THR A 317 -14.71 16.23 -4.96
N GLY A 318 -15.82 16.21 -4.21
CA GLY A 318 -17.03 16.96 -4.56
C GLY A 318 -18.02 16.24 -5.48
N VAL A 319 -19.26 16.74 -5.51
CA VAL A 319 -20.39 16.16 -6.27
C VAL A 319 -20.22 16.15 -7.79
N SER A 320 -19.33 17.00 -8.32
CA SER A 320 -19.01 17.08 -9.75
C SER A 320 -17.81 16.23 -10.15
N SER A 321 -17.14 15.56 -9.21
CA SER A 321 -16.03 14.66 -9.53
C SER A 321 -16.55 13.37 -10.16
N THR A 322 -15.71 12.72 -10.98
CA THR A 322 -15.98 11.38 -11.51
C THR A 322 -16.06 10.32 -10.41
N CYS A 323 -15.48 10.60 -9.24
CA CYS A 323 -15.59 9.78 -8.04
C CYS A 323 -16.97 9.79 -7.38
N ALA A 324 -17.70 10.90 -7.47
CA ALA A 324 -19.05 11.00 -6.92
C ALA A 324 -20.01 10.00 -7.60
N ILE A 325 -19.79 9.71 -8.89
CA ILE A 325 -20.56 8.71 -9.66
C ILE A 325 -20.47 7.33 -8.99
N VAL A 326 -19.31 7.03 -8.40
CA VAL A 326 -19.06 5.73 -7.77
C VAL A 326 -19.25 5.75 -6.25
N GLY A 327 -19.71 6.86 -5.66
CA GLY A 327 -20.08 6.90 -4.24
C GLY A 327 -18.90 7.01 -3.27
N VAL A 328 -17.76 7.51 -3.73
CA VAL A 328 -16.58 7.81 -2.89
C VAL A 328 -16.22 9.28 -2.97
N ALA A 329 -15.71 9.81 -1.86
CA ALA A 329 -15.31 11.20 -1.72
C ALA A 329 -13.99 11.24 -0.94
N LEU A 330 -12.88 11.18 -1.67
CA LEU A 330 -11.54 11.03 -1.12
C LEU A 330 -10.80 12.35 -1.29
N GLU A 331 -10.40 12.93 -0.17
CA GLU A 331 -9.85 14.30 -0.09
C GLU A 331 -8.38 14.32 0.35
N THR A 332 -7.87 13.22 0.90
CA THR A 332 -6.46 13.10 1.30
C THR A 332 -5.56 12.95 0.08
N ARG A 333 -4.35 13.50 0.18
CA ARG A 333 -3.32 13.55 -0.87
C ARG A 333 -1.91 13.26 -0.35
N CYS A 334 -1.71 13.17 0.96
CA CYS A 334 -0.41 12.89 1.55
C CYS A 334 -0.19 11.41 1.90
N HIS A 335 0.83 10.81 1.29
CA HIS A 335 1.22 9.42 1.52
C HIS A 335 2.26 9.29 2.64
N LEU A 336 2.37 8.08 3.20
CA LEU A 336 3.52 7.68 4.00
C LEU A 336 4.61 7.09 3.09
N GLY A 337 5.86 7.09 3.53
CA GLY A 337 6.95 6.47 2.78
C GLY A 337 7.32 7.21 1.50
N GLN A 338 7.69 6.44 0.49
CA GLN A 338 8.19 6.93 -0.78
C GLN A 338 7.14 6.83 -1.88
N VAL A 339 7.27 7.66 -2.91
CA VAL A 339 6.36 7.73 -4.05
C VAL A 339 7.14 7.55 -5.35
N ILE A 340 6.64 6.66 -6.20
CA ILE A 340 6.94 6.56 -7.62
C ILE A 340 5.71 7.09 -8.38
N ARG A 341 5.83 8.29 -8.92
CA ARG A 341 4.74 8.97 -9.62
C ARG A 341 4.98 8.98 -11.12
N TYR A 342 4.13 8.28 -11.87
CA TYR A 342 4.15 8.27 -13.33
C TYR A 342 3.37 9.46 -13.88
N ASP A 343 4.07 10.40 -14.55
CA ASP A 343 3.48 11.59 -15.19
C ASP A 343 2.76 11.26 -16.50
N THR A 344 1.66 10.52 -16.38
CA THR A 344 0.80 10.10 -17.49
C THR A 344 0.03 11.26 -18.12
N VAL A 345 -0.24 12.34 -17.37
CA VAL A 345 -0.92 13.53 -17.92
C VAL A 345 -0.02 14.21 -18.95
N THR A 346 1.23 14.53 -18.59
CA THR A 346 2.12 15.25 -19.50
C THR A 346 2.71 14.33 -20.57
N LYS A 347 3.13 13.09 -20.20
CA LYS A 347 3.84 12.19 -21.12
C LYS A 347 2.92 11.38 -22.03
N LEU A 348 1.71 11.06 -21.59
CA LEU A 348 0.75 10.26 -22.37
C LEU A 348 -0.50 11.04 -22.80
N GLY A 349 -0.68 12.29 -22.33
CA GLY A 349 -1.86 13.09 -22.64
C GLY A 349 -3.14 12.58 -21.97
N TRP A 350 -3.03 11.76 -20.92
CA TRP A 350 -4.19 11.24 -20.21
C TRP A 350 -4.92 12.37 -19.47
N SER A 351 -6.25 12.37 -19.54
CA SER A 351 -7.06 13.30 -18.75
C SER A 351 -7.20 12.80 -17.32
N ALA A 352 -7.23 13.71 -16.34
CA ALA A 352 -7.49 13.36 -14.94
C ALA A 352 -8.90 12.75 -14.81
N ASN A 353 -8.97 11.44 -14.61
CA ASN A 353 -10.21 10.69 -14.67
C ASN A 353 -10.11 9.36 -13.92
N ILE A 354 -11.17 9.00 -13.19
CA ILE A 354 -11.26 7.79 -12.38
C ILE A 354 -11.07 6.50 -13.18
N ILE A 355 -11.21 6.53 -14.52
CA ILE A 355 -10.84 5.39 -15.39
C ILE A 355 -9.37 4.99 -15.24
N HIS A 356 -8.47 5.94 -14.98
CA HIS A 356 -7.05 5.64 -14.81
C HIS A 356 -6.71 5.12 -13.41
N HIS A 357 -7.69 5.01 -12.51
CA HIS A 357 -7.51 4.38 -11.20
C HIS A 357 -7.45 2.86 -11.27
N GLY A 358 -8.15 2.24 -12.24
CA GLY A 358 -8.13 0.79 -12.36
C GLY A 358 -6.70 0.30 -12.54
N ILE A 359 -6.28 -0.70 -11.76
CA ILE A 359 -4.91 -1.25 -11.78
C ILE A 359 -4.41 -1.62 -13.20
N GLN A 360 -5.32 -1.96 -14.11
CA GLN A 360 -5.03 -2.21 -15.53
C GLN A 360 -4.39 -1.02 -16.23
N ALA A 361 -4.75 0.22 -15.87
CA ALA A 361 -4.11 1.43 -16.39
C ALA A 361 -2.61 1.45 -16.04
N VAL A 362 -2.24 1.01 -14.83
CA VAL A 362 -0.85 0.87 -14.42
C VAL A 362 -0.18 -0.33 -15.08
N VAL A 363 -0.82 -1.50 -15.07
CA VAL A 363 -0.24 -2.73 -15.64
C VAL A 363 -0.01 -2.57 -17.14
N ASP A 364 -1.05 -2.24 -17.90
CA ASP A 364 -1.04 -2.27 -19.36
C ASP A 364 -0.60 -0.92 -19.95
N GLY A 365 -1.03 0.19 -19.34
CA GLY A 365 -0.80 1.54 -19.86
C GLY A 365 0.53 2.16 -19.45
N VAL A 366 1.15 1.69 -18.36
CA VAL A 366 2.38 2.27 -17.79
C VAL A 366 3.51 1.25 -17.70
N LEU A 367 3.34 0.18 -16.91
CA LEU A 367 4.41 -0.75 -16.55
C LEU A 367 4.75 -1.75 -17.66
N SER A 368 3.82 -2.09 -18.54
CA SER A 368 4.10 -2.94 -19.71
C SER A 368 4.77 -2.18 -20.87
N ARG A 369 4.94 -0.86 -20.73
CA ARG A 369 5.57 0.00 -21.75
C ARG A 369 7.03 0.26 -21.41
N ASP A 370 7.91 -0.12 -22.32
CA ASP A 370 9.35 0.19 -22.27
C ASP A 370 9.77 1.29 -23.25
N ASP A 371 8.81 1.79 -24.05
CA ASP A 371 8.99 2.81 -25.07
C ASP A 371 8.91 4.25 -24.54
N ILE A 372 8.50 4.42 -23.28
CA ILE A 372 8.36 5.72 -22.63
C ILE A 372 9.53 5.96 -21.67
N ASN A 373 10.19 7.11 -21.85
CA ASN A 373 11.19 7.59 -20.91
C ASN A 373 10.51 8.34 -19.75
N TRP A 374 10.61 7.77 -18.55
CA TRP A 374 10.06 8.33 -17.32
C TRP A 374 11.01 9.26 -16.56
N GLY A 375 12.24 9.50 -17.05
CA GLY A 375 13.16 10.49 -16.50
C GLY A 375 12.58 11.92 -16.51
N GLU A 376 12.85 12.69 -15.45
CA GLU A 376 12.37 14.07 -15.31
C GLU A 376 13.33 15.10 -15.89
N LYS A 377 14.62 14.76 -16.00
CA LYS A 377 15.68 15.65 -16.51
C LYS A 377 16.11 15.25 -17.91
N ASP A 378 16.46 16.25 -18.72
CA ASP A 378 17.03 16.04 -20.03
C ASP A 378 18.29 15.17 -19.95
N GLY A 379 18.30 14.08 -20.72
CA GLY A 379 19.39 13.10 -20.75
C GLY A 379 19.28 11.94 -19.75
N GLU A 380 18.32 11.96 -18.83
CA GLU A 380 17.99 10.78 -18.03
C GLU A 380 17.10 9.84 -18.85
N ASN A 381 17.51 8.58 -19.00
CA ASN A 381 16.65 7.53 -19.54
C ASN A 381 16.28 6.56 -18.41
N ARG A 382 15.01 6.62 -17.98
CA ARG A 382 14.50 5.76 -16.90
C ARG A 382 13.22 5.05 -17.32
N THR A 383 13.12 3.78 -16.98
CA THR A 383 11.90 2.98 -17.11
C THR A 383 10.98 3.10 -15.89
N VAL A 384 11.51 3.55 -14.76
CA VAL A 384 10.79 3.85 -13.51
C VAL A 384 11.18 5.26 -13.05
N PRO A 385 10.23 6.14 -12.69
CA PRO A 385 10.50 7.46 -12.12
C PRO A 385 11.44 7.42 -10.91
N ALA A 386 11.95 8.59 -10.52
CA ALA A 386 12.69 8.69 -9.25
C ALA A 386 11.75 8.52 -8.05
N LEU A 387 12.26 7.90 -6.99
CA LEU A 387 11.60 7.90 -5.68
C LEU A 387 11.58 9.31 -5.11
N THR A 388 10.42 9.74 -4.61
CA THR A 388 10.21 11.03 -3.96
C THR A 388 9.52 10.83 -2.61
N ILE A 389 9.54 11.84 -1.75
CA ILE A 389 8.84 11.85 -0.45
C ILE A 389 7.96 13.11 -0.42
N GLU A 390 6.80 13.03 0.22
CA GLU A 390 5.82 14.11 0.30
C GLU A 390 5.94 14.90 1.62
N ASP A 391 7.10 15.52 1.88
CA ASP A 391 7.39 16.19 3.16
C ASP A 391 6.47 17.40 3.45
N ASP A 392 6.29 18.31 2.49
CA ASP A 392 5.51 19.55 2.64
C ASP A 392 4.02 19.39 2.26
N CYS A 393 3.51 18.16 2.34
CA CYS A 393 2.14 17.88 1.96
C CYS A 393 1.15 18.26 3.08
N VAL A 394 0.02 18.88 2.73
CA VAL A 394 -1.05 19.23 3.68
C VAL A 394 -2.37 18.64 3.20
N ASP A 395 -2.90 17.72 4.00
CA ASP A 395 -4.26 17.21 3.83
C ASP A 395 -5.28 18.23 4.35
N CYS A 396 -6.46 18.25 3.72
CA CYS A 396 -7.64 18.89 4.29
C CYS A 396 -7.47 20.37 4.65
N PHE A 397 -6.69 21.13 3.87
CA PHE A 397 -6.34 22.53 4.19
C PHE A 397 -7.54 23.46 4.45
N ASN A 398 -8.71 23.15 3.87
CA ASN A 398 -9.94 23.92 4.06
C ASN A 398 -10.65 23.61 5.40
N TRP A 399 -10.33 22.50 6.05
CA TRP A 399 -11.03 22.00 7.23
C TRP A 399 -10.37 22.47 8.54
N GLU A 400 -11.19 22.87 9.51
CA GLU A 400 -10.80 23.23 10.86
C GLU A 400 -11.15 22.09 11.83
N PHE A 401 -10.13 21.35 12.25
CA PHE A 401 -10.27 20.26 13.21
C PHE A 401 -10.17 20.77 14.64
N GLY A 402 -11.17 20.45 15.47
CA GLY A 402 -11.25 20.92 16.85
C GLY A 402 -11.98 19.95 17.76
N TYR A 403 -12.02 20.25 19.05
CA TYR A 403 -12.67 19.43 20.09
C TYR A 403 -14.04 20.01 20.48
N TYR A 404 -14.92 20.17 19.50
CA TYR A 404 -16.19 20.87 19.65
C TYR A 404 -17.16 20.17 20.60
N ARG A 405 -17.14 18.82 20.65
CA ARG A 405 -18.07 18.02 21.45
C ARG A 405 -17.67 17.89 22.92
N ASN A 406 -16.40 18.07 23.24
CA ASN A 406 -15.92 18.04 24.63
C ASN A 406 -16.27 19.31 25.40
N VAL A 407 -16.46 20.44 24.71
CA VAL A 407 -16.85 21.72 25.36
C VAL A 407 -18.26 21.65 25.96
N SER A 408 -19.13 20.80 25.41
CA SER A 408 -20.50 20.57 25.88
C SER A 408 -20.57 19.94 27.29
N ARG A 409 -19.50 19.28 27.78
CA ARG A 409 -19.43 18.77 29.16
C ARG A 409 -18.95 19.80 30.18
N ALA A 410 -18.20 20.82 29.75
CA ALA A 410 -17.72 21.89 30.64
C ALA A 410 -18.79 22.97 30.91
N GLY A 411 -19.82 23.09 30.06
CA GLY A 411 -20.87 24.11 30.17
C GLY A 411 -22.04 23.78 31.11
N CYS A 412 -22.15 22.56 31.64
CA CYS A 412 -23.28 22.12 32.49
C CYS A 412 -22.93 22.00 33.98
N GLY A 413 -21.87 22.68 34.45
CA GLY A 413 -21.43 22.63 35.84
C GLY A 413 -21.09 24.02 36.38
N ASN A 414 -22.09 24.90 36.48
CA ASN A 414 -22.21 25.96 37.50
C ASN A 414 -23.37 26.91 37.15
N ARG A 415 -24.58 26.53 37.53
CA ARG A 415 -25.60 27.48 37.97
C ARG A 415 -26.08 27.07 39.35
N ILE A 416 -25.31 27.48 40.35
CA ILE A 416 -25.84 27.74 41.68
C ILE A 416 -26.47 29.12 41.60
N TYR A 417 -27.80 29.19 41.70
CA TYR A 417 -28.58 30.03 42.61
C TYR A 417 -30.04 29.62 42.53
#